data_AF-A0A960N2L3-F1
#
_entry.id   AF-A0A960N2L3-F1
#
_cell.length_a   1.000
_cell.length_b   1.000
_cell.length_c   1.000
_cell.angle_alpha   90.00
_cell.angle_beta   90.00
_cell.angle_gamma   90.00
#
_symmetry.space_group_name_H-M   'P 1'
#
loop_
_entity.id
_entity.type
_entity.pdbx_description
1 polymer ?
#
loop_
_entity_poly.entity_id
_entity_poly.type
_entity_poly.pdbx_seq_one_letter_code
_entity_poly.pdbx_strand_id
1 'polypeptide(L)'
;MNGKPSHRQRKPLGSILIEVTSALGVLMVLSVYFMKSAMTVTSGQRWTVVQSMTDAFMTQESALGNRLPLDDLKSANSLFPTYPNVSSAAVEIGKLPGGRSLMGTLKRTKIADSNNLSGAGGLGDANSNPASMEGWKLQ
;
A
#
# COMPACT_ATOMS: atom_id res chain seq x y z
N MET A 1 -36.87 -21.70 66.74
CA MET A 1 -36.46 -20.96 65.54
C MET A 1 -35.10 -20.30 65.83
N ASN A 2 -34.00 -20.90 65.35
CA ASN A 2 -32.63 -20.45 65.64
C ASN A 2 -32.15 -19.48 64.54
N GLY A 3 -32.07 -18.19 64.86
CA GLY A 3 -31.38 -17.21 64.01
C GLY A 3 -29.88 -17.22 64.30
N LYS A 4 -29.05 -17.64 63.34
CA LYS A 4 -27.60 -17.46 63.42
C LYS A 4 -27.26 -15.97 63.20
N PRO A 5 -26.44 -15.34 64.07
CA PRO A 5 -25.96 -13.99 63.80
C PRO A 5 -24.95 -14.00 62.65
N SER A 6 -25.24 -13.23 61.60
CA SER A 6 -24.33 -12.95 60.49
C SER A 6 -23.17 -12.09 60.98
N HIS A 7 -21.99 -12.70 61.10
CA HIS A 7 -20.74 -12.00 61.43
C HIS A 7 -20.36 -11.10 60.24
N ARG A 8 -20.67 -9.82 60.33
CA ARG A 8 -20.22 -8.79 59.37
C ARG A 8 -18.74 -8.51 59.64
N GLN A 9 -17.85 -9.24 58.97
CA GLN A 9 -16.41 -8.99 59.02
C GLN A 9 -16.11 -7.59 58.48
N ARG A 10 -15.65 -6.67 59.35
CA ARG A 10 -15.09 -5.38 58.95
C ARG A 10 -13.67 -5.65 58.42
N LYS A 11 -13.43 -5.42 57.13
CA LYS A 11 -12.08 -5.44 56.56
C LYS A 11 -11.24 -4.37 57.29
N PRO A 12 -10.04 -4.70 57.81
CA PRO A 12 -9.17 -3.72 58.47
C PRO A 12 -8.74 -2.65 57.45
N LEU A 13 -8.67 -1.39 57.87
CA LEU A 13 -8.36 -0.22 57.02
C LEU A 13 -7.08 -0.39 56.18
N GLY A 14 -6.07 -1.10 56.69
CA GLY A 14 -4.84 -1.41 55.96
C GLY A 14 -5.03 -2.35 54.76
N SER A 15 -6.05 -3.22 54.79
CA SER A 15 -6.39 -4.10 53.67
C SER A 15 -6.96 -3.32 52.47
N ILE A 16 -7.63 -2.19 52.72
CA ILE A 16 -8.21 -1.35 51.67
C ILE A 16 -7.10 -0.68 50.84
N LEU A 17 -6.03 -0.21 51.50
CA LEU A 17 -4.87 0.38 50.83
C LEU A 17 -4.16 -0.62 49.91
N ILE A 18 -4.01 -1.87 50.35
CA ILE A 18 -3.41 -2.94 49.55
C ILE A 18 -4.32 -3.31 48.35
N GLU A 19 -5.64 -3.36 48.58
CA GLU A 19 -6.61 -3.64 47.52
C GLU A 19 -6.62 -2.52 46.46
N VAL A 20 -6.56 -1.24 46.87
CA VAL A 20 -6.50 -0.10 45.94
C VAL A 20 -5.17 -0.02 45.20
N THR A 21 -4.04 -0.26 45.87
CA THR A 21 -2.71 -0.23 45.21
C THR A 21 -2.54 -1.39 44.22
N SER A 22 -3.03 -2.59 44.56
CA SER A 22 -3.04 -3.71 43.61
C SER A 22 -3.98 -3.45 42.42
N ALA A 23 -5.17 -2.87 42.65
CA ALA A 23 -6.06 -2.44 41.58
C ALA A 23 -5.43 -1.38 40.66
N LEU A 24 -4.75 -0.37 41.23
CA LEU A 24 -4.02 0.65 40.46
C LEU A 24 -2.87 0.04 39.65
N GLY A 25 -2.13 -0.91 40.23
CA GLY A 25 -1.07 -1.63 39.52
C GLY A 25 -1.60 -2.41 38.31
N VAL A 26 -2.72 -3.13 38.48
CA VAL A 26 -3.37 -3.86 37.38
C VAL A 26 -3.87 -2.88 36.30
N LEU A 27 -4.50 -1.77 36.70
CA LEU A 27 -4.96 -0.74 35.76
C LEU A 27 -3.81 -0.11 34.98
N MET A 28 -2.66 0.11 35.61
CA MET A 28 -1.48 0.66 34.96
C MET A 28 -0.94 -0.29 33.89
N VAL A 29 -0.84 -1.58 34.22
CA VAL A 29 -0.43 -2.62 33.25
C VAL A 29 -1.40 -2.67 32.08
N LEU A 30 -2.72 -2.71 32.34
CA LEU A 30 -3.74 -2.71 31.29
C LEU A 30 -3.65 -1.46 30.40
N SER A 31 -3.40 -0.29 30.98
CA SER A 31 -3.28 0.97 30.24
C SER A 31 -2.10 0.94 29.26
N VAL A 32 -0.95 0.39 29.67
CA VAL A 32 0.21 0.23 28.78
C VAL A 32 -0.09 -0.75 27.64
N TYR A 33 -0.80 -1.84 27.92
CA TYR A 33 -1.24 -2.78 26.90
C TYR A 33 -2.18 -2.13 25.88
N PHE A 34 -3.17 -1.35 26.33
CA PHE A 34 -4.06 -0.62 25.44
C PHE A 34 -3.33 0.42 24.60
N MET A 35 -2.36 1.14 25.19
CA MET A 35 -1.56 2.10 24.42
C MET A 35 -0.75 1.42 23.32
N LYS A 36 -0.10 0.29 23.62
CA LYS A 36 0.63 -0.49 22.62
C LYS A 36 -0.30 -1.01 21.51
N SER A 37 -1.48 -1.47 21.88
CA SER A 37 -2.52 -1.89 20.92
C SER A 37 -2.95 -0.74 20.01
N ALA A 38 -3.26 0.43 20.59
CA ALA A 38 -3.65 1.62 19.85
C ALA A 38 -2.57 2.06 18.84
N MET A 39 -1.29 2.07 19.23
CA MET A 39 -0.18 2.39 18.33
C MET A 39 -0.09 1.41 17.15
N THR A 40 -0.37 0.13 17.41
CA THR A 40 -0.36 -0.91 16.38
C THR A 40 -1.48 -0.68 15.37
N VAL A 41 -2.68 -0.33 15.83
CA VAL A 41 -3.82 0.02 14.95
C VAL A 41 -3.49 1.24 14.08
N THR A 42 -2.91 2.29 14.66
CA THR A 42 -2.48 3.48 13.90
C THR A 42 -1.43 3.17 12.84
N SER A 43 -0.53 2.20 13.10
CA SER A 43 0.46 1.79 12.10
C SER A 43 -0.19 1.14 10.86
N GLY A 44 -1.28 0.37 11.04
CA GLY A 44 -2.05 -0.20 9.94
C GLY A 44 -2.69 0.87 9.04
N GLN A 45 -3.20 1.95 9.65
CA GLN A 45 -3.78 3.07 8.90
C GLN A 45 -2.77 3.78 8.00
N ARG A 46 -1.49 3.87 8.42
CA ARG A 46 -0.43 4.48 7.59
C ARG A 46 -0.20 3.70 6.29
N TRP A 47 -0.23 2.37 6.36
CA TRP A 47 -0.08 1.53 5.18
C TRP A 47 -1.22 1.75 4.19
N THR A 48 -2.47 1.81 4.68
CA THR A 48 -3.64 2.08 3.83
C THR A 48 -3.54 3.42 3.10
N VAL A 49 -3.00 4.47 3.75
CA VAL A 49 -2.79 5.78 3.11
C VAL A 49 -1.77 5.68 1.98
N VAL A 50 -0.62 5.04 2.23
CA VAL A 50 0.43 4.84 1.21
C VAL A 50 -0.10 4.02 0.04
N GLN A 51 -0.85 2.97 0.33
CA GLN A 51 -1.46 2.11 -0.69
C GLN A 51 -2.45 2.90 -1.55
N SER A 52 -3.37 3.65 -0.93
CA SER A 52 -4.36 4.46 -1.67
C SER A 52 -3.69 5.52 -2.56
N MET A 53 -2.61 6.16 -2.09
CA MET A 53 -1.84 7.11 -2.89
C MET A 53 -1.14 6.43 -4.06
N THR A 54 -0.56 5.25 -3.83
CA THR A 54 0.10 4.46 -4.87
C THR A 54 -0.90 4.02 -5.94
N ASP A 55 -2.08 3.54 -5.54
CA ASP A 55 -3.13 3.11 -6.47
C ASP A 55 -3.66 4.30 -7.30
N ALA A 56 -3.82 5.47 -6.69
CA ALA A 56 -4.19 6.69 -7.39
C ALA A 56 -3.13 7.11 -8.42
N PHE A 57 -1.84 7.05 -8.04
CA PHE A 57 -0.73 7.33 -8.95
C PHE A 57 -0.68 6.33 -10.11
N MET A 58 -0.84 5.03 -9.83
CA MET A 58 -0.87 3.99 -10.88
C MET A 58 -2.07 4.18 -11.83
N THR A 59 -3.20 4.66 -11.32
CA THR A 59 -4.37 5.00 -12.16
C THR A 59 -4.04 6.16 -13.11
N GLN A 60 -3.33 7.19 -12.61
CA GLN A 60 -2.87 8.30 -13.45
C GLN A 60 -1.89 7.83 -14.52
N GLU A 61 -0.93 6.95 -14.17
CA GLU A 61 0.02 6.37 -15.11
C GLU A 61 -0.67 5.51 -16.17
N SER A 62 -1.68 4.72 -15.79
CA SER A 62 -2.49 3.94 -16.74
C SER A 62 -3.25 4.85 -17.70
N ALA A 63 -3.83 5.96 -17.20
CA ALA A 63 -4.51 6.94 -18.05
C ALA A 63 -3.54 7.65 -19.01
N LEU A 64 -2.31 7.92 -18.59
CA LEU A 64 -1.26 8.45 -19.45
C LEU A 64 -0.90 7.46 -20.56
N GLY A 65 -0.70 6.18 -20.21
CA GLY A 65 -0.42 5.12 -21.20
C GLY A 65 -1.53 4.97 -22.24
N ASN A 66 -2.79 5.02 -21.82
CA ASN A 66 -3.95 4.89 -22.72
C ASN A 66 -4.15 6.09 -23.66
N ARG A 67 -3.61 7.26 -23.32
CA ARG A 67 -3.71 8.49 -24.14
C ARG A 67 -2.46 8.75 -24.98
N LEU A 68 -1.42 7.93 -24.82
CA LEU A 68 -0.18 8.12 -25.53
C LEU A 68 -0.40 7.88 -27.03
N PRO A 69 -0.06 8.85 -27.91
CA PRO A 69 -0.12 8.64 -29.34
C PRO A 69 0.75 7.45 -29.78
N LEU A 70 0.29 6.71 -30.78
CA LEU A 70 1.00 5.53 -31.25
C LEU A 70 2.39 5.87 -31.80
N ASP A 71 2.54 7.04 -32.43
CA ASP A 71 3.83 7.50 -32.97
C ASP A 71 4.86 7.77 -31.85
N ASP A 72 4.42 8.39 -30.75
CA ASP A 72 5.24 8.61 -29.57
C ASP A 72 5.61 7.28 -28.88
N LEU A 73 4.67 6.33 -28.90
CA LEU A 73 4.92 4.98 -28.39
C LEU A 73 5.97 4.25 -29.24
N LYS A 74 5.93 4.36 -30.57
CA LYS A 74 6.88 3.72 -31.49
C LYS A 74 8.25 4.42 -31.52
N SER A 75 8.31 5.70 -31.14
CA SER A 75 9.54 6.48 -31.17
C SER A 75 10.66 5.84 -30.34
N ALA A 76 11.91 6.05 -30.77
CA ALA A 76 13.10 5.56 -30.05
C ALA A 76 13.25 6.21 -28.64
N ASN A 77 12.67 7.40 -28.45
CA ASN A 77 12.68 8.15 -27.20
C ASN A 77 11.39 7.97 -26.40
N SER A 78 10.63 6.90 -26.66
CA SER A 78 9.37 6.65 -25.94
C SER A 78 9.59 6.55 -24.44
N LEU A 79 8.64 7.09 -23.67
CA LEU A 79 8.60 6.93 -22.21
C LEU A 79 8.50 5.45 -21.78
N PHE A 80 8.03 4.59 -22.69
CA PHE A 80 7.91 3.15 -22.51
C PHE A 80 8.90 2.42 -23.43
N PRO A 81 10.09 2.07 -22.94
CA PRO A 81 11.05 1.29 -23.73
C PRO A 81 10.57 -0.13 -23.96
N THR A 82 10.94 -0.73 -25.10
CA THR A 82 10.60 -2.12 -25.43
C THR A 82 11.33 -3.08 -24.49
N TYR A 83 10.60 -4.02 -23.89
CA TYR A 83 11.15 -5.11 -23.08
C TYR A 83 12.28 -5.84 -23.86
N PRO A 84 13.41 -6.20 -23.22
CA PRO A 84 13.68 -6.20 -21.78
C PRO A 84 14.11 -4.86 -21.16
N ASN A 85 14.18 -3.79 -21.95
CA ASN A 85 14.57 -2.49 -21.41
C ASN A 85 13.47 -1.88 -20.55
N VAL A 86 13.88 -1.19 -19.48
CA VAL A 86 13.00 -0.56 -18.49
C VAL A 86 13.49 0.86 -18.22
N SER A 87 12.57 1.83 -18.29
CA SER A 87 12.81 3.21 -17.88
C SER A 87 12.55 3.33 -16.38
N SER A 88 13.45 3.96 -15.63
CA SER A 88 13.30 4.17 -14.18
C SER A 88 13.41 5.65 -13.83
N ALA A 89 12.43 6.17 -13.08
CA ALA A 89 12.40 7.56 -12.63
C ALA A 89 11.96 7.65 -11.17
N ALA A 90 12.59 8.54 -10.40
CA ALA A 90 12.13 8.88 -9.06
C ALA A 90 10.95 9.86 -9.18
N VAL A 91 9.82 9.53 -8.55
CA VAL A 91 8.57 10.31 -8.66
C VAL A 91 7.98 10.57 -7.27
N GLU A 92 7.30 11.70 -7.12
CA GLU A 92 6.48 11.98 -5.94
C GLU A 92 5.10 11.34 -6.15
N ILE A 93 4.79 10.33 -5.32
CA ILE A 93 3.48 9.63 -5.35
C ILE A 93 2.41 10.49 -4.69
N GLY A 94 2.77 11.21 -3.63
CA GLY A 94 1.86 12.05 -2.87
C GLY A 94 2.52 12.66 -1.64
N LYS A 95 1.70 13.23 -0.75
CA LYS A 95 2.16 13.83 0.51
C LYS A 95 1.43 13.22 1.70
N LEU A 96 2.21 12.77 2.69
CA LEU A 96 1.67 12.27 3.95
C LEU A 96 1.08 13.42 4.78
N PRO A 97 0.16 13.14 5.72
CA PRO A 97 -0.26 14.09 6.74
C PRO A 97 0.97 14.69 7.45
N GLY A 98 1.07 16.03 7.48
CA GLY A 98 2.28 16.74 7.92
C GLY A 98 3.20 17.21 6.78
N GLY A 99 2.79 17.06 5.52
CA GLY A 99 3.42 17.70 4.36
C GLY A 99 4.67 17.00 3.82
N ARG A 100 5.03 15.82 4.36
CA ARG A 100 6.19 15.06 3.88
C ARG A 100 5.86 14.37 2.56
N SER A 101 6.65 14.64 1.53
CA SER A 101 6.53 13.97 0.23
C SER A 101 6.87 12.48 0.35
N LEU A 102 6.01 11.66 -0.23
CA LEU A 102 6.17 10.23 -0.41
C LEU A 102 6.80 10.00 -1.78
N MET A 103 8.07 9.62 -1.79
CA MET A 103 8.81 9.32 -3.00
C MET A 103 8.68 7.84 -3.37
N GLY A 104 8.61 7.56 -4.67
CA GLY A 104 8.61 6.23 -5.26
C GLY A 104 9.54 6.12 -6.45
N THR A 105 9.76 4.89 -6.91
CA THR A 105 10.46 4.63 -8.18
C THR A 105 9.45 4.11 -9.18
N LEU A 106 9.20 4.88 -10.23
CA LEU A 106 8.38 4.49 -11.36
C LEU A 106 9.24 3.69 -12.34
N LYS A 107 8.74 2.52 -12.74
CA LYS A 107 9.33 1.71 -13.79
C LYS A 107 8.34 1.57 -14.92
N ARG A 108 8.77 1.85 -16.15
CA ARG A 108 7.95 1.75 -17.36
C ARG A 108 8.59 0.81 -18.38
N THR A 109 7.76 0.01 -19.05
CA THR A 109 8.17 -0.81 -20.18
C THR A 109 6.96 -1.09 -21.09
N LYS A 110 7.23 -1.45 -22.35
CA LYS A 110 6.22 -1.98 -23.28
C LYS A 110 6.61 -3.36 -23.76
N ILE A 111 5.62 -4.24 -23.85
CA ILE A 111 5.77 -5.60 -24.36
C ILE A 111 5.04 -5.67 -25.69
N ALA A 112 5.74 -6.06 -26.75
CA ALA A 112 5.15 -6.24 -28.07
C ALA A 112 4.21 -7.45 -28.09
N ASP A 113 3.12 -7.35 -28.83
CA ASP A 113 2.28 -8.50 -29.15
C ASP A 113 3.07 -9.50 -30.03
N SER A 114 2.87 -10.79 -29.79
CA SER A 114 3.50 -11.84 -30.59
C SER A 114 3.18 -11.74 -32.09
N ASN A 115 2.02 -11.20 -32.46
CA ASN A 115 1.59 -11.04 -33.84
C ASN A 115 2.22 -9.80 -34.52
N ASN A 116 2.93 -8.95 -33.79
CA ASN A 116 3.67 -7.85 -34.39
C ASN A 116 4.75 -8.40 -35.32
N LEU A 117 5.11 -7.62 -36.34
CA LEU A 117 6.25 -7.94 -37.19
C LEU A 117 7.54 -7.99 -36.37
N SER A 118 8.53 -8.74 -36.86
CA SER A 118 9.84 -8.89 -36.19
C SER A 118 10.54 -7.56 -35.88
N GLY A 119 10.39 -6.55 -36.76
CA GLY A 119 10.93 -5.20 -36.55
C GLY A 119 10.29 -4.45 -35.36
N ALA A 120 9.09 -4.84 -34.94
CA ALA A 120 8.35 -4.27 -33.82
C ALA A 120 8.43 -5.12 -32.54
N GLY A 121 9.27 -6.17 -32.55
CA GLY A 121 9.55 -7.04 -31.39
C GLY A 121 8.63 -8.26 -31.27
N GLY A 122 7.79 -8.53 -32.27
CA GLY A 122 6.96 -9.75 -32.32
C GLY A 122 7.60 -10.88 -33.14
N LEU A 123 6.81 -11.91 -33.42
CA LEU A 123 7.18 -13.08 -34.23
C LEU A 123 6.38 -13.18 -35.52
N GLY A 124 5.50 -12.21 -35.79
CA GLY A 124 4.66 -12.15 -36.97
C GLY A 124 5.44 -11.85 -38.24
N ASP A 125 4.84 -12.24 -39.36
CA ASP A 125 5.32 -12.06 -40.72
C ASP A 125 4.18 -11.62 -41.65
N ALA A 126 4.46 -11.47 -42.95
CA ALA A 126 3.46 -11.04 -43.93
C ALA A 126 2.30 -12.05 -44.11
N ASN A 127 2.43 -13.29 -43.64
CA ASN A 127 1.39 -14.32 -43.74
C ASN A 127 0.48 -14.32 -42.51
N SER A 128 1.06 -14.16 -41.32
CA SER A 128 0.36 -14.15 -40.04
C SER A 128 -0.25 -12.78 -39.71
N ASN A 129 0.38 -11.70 -40.17
CA ASN A 129 -0.08 -10.33 -40.01
C ASN A 129 0.03 -9.52 -41.33
N PRO A 130 -0.80 -9.86 -42.34
CA PRO A 130 -0.77 -9.17 -43.63
C PRO A 130 -1.17 -7.69 -43.52
N ALA A 131 -1.94 -7.32 -42.49
CA ALA A 131 -2.38 -5.96 -42.23
C ALA A 131 -1.28 -5.08 -41.59
N SER A 132 -0.14 -5.66 -41.19
CA SER A 132 0.96 -4.97 -40.49
C SER A 132 0.47 -4.20 -39.25
N MET A 133 -0.53 -4.73 -38.55
CA MET A 133 -1.09 -4.10 -37.37
C MET A 133 -0.21 -4.40 -36.17
N GLU A 134 0.16 -3.38 -35.40
CA GLU A 134 1.07 -3.53 -34.27
C GLU A 134 0.37 -3.17 -32.95
N GLY A 135 0.52 -4.03 -31.95
CA GLY A 135 -0.02 -3.87 -30.60
C GLY A 135 1.07 -3.96 -29.53
N TRP A 136 0.92 -3.21 -28.45
CA TRP A 136 1.81 -3.28 -27.29
C TRP A 136 1.02 -3.24 -25.99
N LYS A 137 1.51 -3.99 -25.00
CA LYS A 137 1.06 -3.91 -23.63
C LYS A 137 2.00 -3.02 -22.84
N LEU A 138 1.47 -1.93 -22.28
CA LEU A 138 2.22 -1.00 -21.43
C LEU A 138 2.18 -1.48 -19.97
N GLN A 139 3.31 -1.34 -19.26
CA GLN A 139 3.47 -1.69 -17.85
C GLN A 139 4.30 -0.65 -17.11
#